data_AF-A0A3P9CHX8-F1
#
_entry.id   AF-A0A3P9CHX8-F1
#
_cell.length_a   1.000
_cell.length_b   1.000
_cell.length_c   1.000
_cell.angle_alpha   90.00
_cell.angle_beta   90.00
_cell.angle_gamma   90.00
#
_symmetry.space_group_name_H-M   'P 1'
#
loop_
_entity.id
_entity.type
_entity.pdbx_description
1 polymer ?
#
loop_
_entity_poly.entity_id
_entity_poly.type
_entity_poly.pdbx_seq_one_letter_code
_entity_poly.pdbx_strand_id
1 'polypeptide(L)'
;MLLQVELCIPDSAVMAGSLTHHSSPNPGYSTNNAVPVPVITQTESRDKWSKKMDFLLSVIGFAVDLGNVWRFPYICYQNGGGAFLIPYILMAIFGGVPLFYMELALGQFHRTGAISIWKHICPIFKGIGYAICIIALYVSFYYNTIIAWALFYFYSSFSSILPWTNCDNVWNTPDCTNYFGMDNITWTNASRSPAEEFYTRNVLEIHKSSGLRDVGGVRWQLMLCLFLIFTIVYFSLWKGVKTSGKVVWVTATLPYIVLFILLIRGATLPGAWRGVVFYLKPQWGKLLETSVWVDAAAQIFFSLGPGFGVLLALSSYNSFTNNCYRDAIVTSLVNCLTSFVSGFVIFTVLGYMAEMRQVEVEDVARDKGPSLLFITYPEAIANMMGSTFFAIIFFVMMITLGLDSTFGGLEAIITAVLDEYPDQFYHRRELFVLCLVVVCFLGSLSTLTNGGAYVVKLLEEFGVGSSIIAVGFLEAIAVSWFYGIHRFSNDVQAMLGKAPGLFWKVCWVAISPAFLAYIIVSSLLKAPPLALFDYKYPDWSIIVGYIVGLSSFIWVPIYMVYKLVWTPGSLKQVGGCVQSPETVSDAFSSNLTSASFARVPCFPQRLAVCLRPERTIPDIHAENLNMATVP
;
A
#
# COMPACT_ATOMS: atom_id res chain seq x y z
N MET A 1 43.79 -0.41 -28.29
CA MET A 1 43.86 -0.34 -29.76
C MET A 1 42.50 0.15 -30.23
N LEU A 2 42.50 1.34 -30.83
CA LEU A 2 41.41 2.06 -31.52
C LEU A 2 40.20 2.58 -30.72
N LEU A 3 40.39 3.84 -30.29
CA LEU A 3 39.37 4.90 -30.26
C LEU A 3 38.66 5.01 -31.62
N GLN A 4 37.41 5.47 -31.61
CA GLN A 4 36.94 6.40 -32.62
C GLN A 4 36.17 7.55 -31.96
N VAL A 5 36.77 8.73 -32.10
CA VAL A 5 36.25 10.07 -31.82
C VAL A 5 35.83 10.62 -33.17
N GLU A 6 34.64 11.21 -33.26
CA GLU A 6 34.32 12.16 -34.33
C GLU A 6 33.58 13.35 -33.73
N LEU A 7 34.14 14.53 -33.99
CA LEU A 7 33.74 15.84 -33.49
C LEU A 7 34.06 16.81 -34.64
N CYS A 8 33.10 17.66 -35.01
CA CYS A 8 33.19 19.02 -35.57
C CYS A 8 32.03 19.29 -36.55
N ILE A 9 31.06 20.15 -36.22
CA ILE A 9 31.05 21.64 -36.24
C ILE A 9 30.24 22.17 -37.46
N PRO A 10 29.60 23.35 -37.33
CA PRO A 10 28.24 23.63 -37.80
C PRO A 10 28.18 24.55 -39.03
N ASP A 11 26.99 24.73 -39.61
CA ASP A 11 26.71 25.92 -40.40
C ASP A 11 25.24 26.38 -40.38
N SER A 12 25.14 27.67 -40.63
CA SER A 12 24.10 28.67 -40.41
C SER A 12 22.87 28.62 -41.34
N ALA A 13 21.73 28.99 -40.73
CA ALA A 13 20.77 30.03 -41.14
C ALA A 13 19.91 29.90 -42.43
N VAL A 14 18.70 30.49 -42.28
CA VAL A 14 17.84 31.09 -43.31
C VAL A 14 16.92 30.15 -44.13
N MET A 15 15.59 30.17 -43.88
CA MET A 15 14.61 31.00 -44.61
C MET A 15 13.14 30.62 -44.33
N ALA A 16 12.31 31.63 -44.46
CA ALA A 16 10.87 31.65 -44.28
C ALA A 16 10.10 30.81 -45.32
N GLY A 17 8.93 30.33 -44.92
CA GLY A 17 7.89 29.78 -45.79
C GLY A 17 6.52 30.19 -45.28
N SER A 18 6.04 31.33 -45.77
CA SER A 18 4.69 31.87 -45.57
C SER A 18 3.67 31.05 -46.36
N LEU A 19 2.52 30.74 -45.76
CA LEU A 19 1.24 30.65 -46.47
C LEU A 19 0.18 31.46 -45.70
N THR A 20 -0.21 32.55 -46.34
CA THR A 20 -1.22 33.56 -45.98
C THR A 20 -2.65 33.03 -46.09
N HIS A 21 -3.59 33.53 -45.26
CA HIS A 21 -4.80 34.21 -45.76
C HIS A 21 -5.60 34.92 -44.63
N HIS A 22 -5.58 36.26 -44.70
CA HIS A 22 -6.57 37.29 -44.37
C HIS A 22 -7.66 37.08 -43.27
N SER A 23 -7.66 37.96 -42.26
CA SER A 23 -8.64 39.09 -42.14
C SER A 23 -8.32 40.01 -40.95
N SER A 24 -8.51 41.31 -41.17
CA SER A 24 -8.15 42.48 -40.34
C SER A 24 -9.16 42.74 -39.18
N PRO A 25 -8.88 43.69 -38.25
CA PRO A 25 -9.32 43.66 -36.85
C PRO A 25 -10.59 44.48 -36.57
N ASN A 26 -11.28 44.15 -35.47
CA ASN A 26 -12.21 45.07 -34.81
C ASN A 26 -11.67 45.48 -33.42
N PRO A 27 -11.64 46.79 -33.10
CA PRO A 27 -11.18 47.29 -31.81
C PRO A 27 -12.36 47.39 -30.82
N GLY A 28 -12.09 47.09 -29.56
CA GLY A 28 -12.98 47.44 -28.45
C GLY A 28 -13.36 46.26 -27.57
N TYR A 29 -12.64 46.09 -26.46
CA TYR A 29 -13.21 46.21 -25.11
C TYR A 29 -12.07 46.05 -24.09
N SER A 30 -11.87 47.09 -23.31
CA SER A 30 -10.90 47.16 -22.23
C SER A 30 -11.40 46.48 -20.96
N THR A 31 -10.42 45.90 -20.24
CA THR A 31 -10.35 45.63 -18.79
C THR A 31 -11.31 44.62 -18.18
N ASN A 32 -10.74 43.48 -17.74
CA ASN A 32 -10.87 43.05 -16.34
C ASN A 32 -9.66 42.22 -15.90
N ASN A 33 -9.14 42.60 -14.74
CA ASN A 33 -7.98 42.04 -14.03
C ASN A 33 -8.19 40.56 -13.67
N ALA A 34 -7.91 39.64 -14.59
CA ALA A 34 -7.63 38.25 -14.22
C ALA A 34 -6.13 38.14 -13.93
N VAL A 35 -5.78 38.05 -12.64
CA VAL A 35 -4.46 37.54 -12.24
C VAL A 35 -4.31 36.18 -12.91
N PRO A 36 -3.30 35.95 -13.76
CA PRO A 36 -3.07 34.62 -14.29
C PRO A 36 -2.70 33.72 -13.11
N VAL A 37 -3.57 32.76 -12.79
CA VAL A 37 -3.21 31.63 -11.94
C VAL A 37 -1.96 31.01 -12.58
N PRO A 38 -0.82 30.90 -11.87
CA PRO A 38 0.39 30.39 -12.47
C PRO A 38 0.17 28.92 -12.83
N VAL A 39 0.02 28.67 -14.11
CA VAL A 39 0.03 27.32 -14.66
C VAL A 39 1.47 26.81 -14.56
N ILE A 40 1.62 25.81 -13.72
CA ILE A 40 2.80 25.01 -13.41
C ILE A 40 3.77 24.92 -14.60
N THR A 41 4.96 25.50 -14.49
CA THR A 41 6.14 25.07 -15.25
C THR A 41 6.57 23.72 -14.68
N GLN A 42 6.02 22.66 -15.28
CA GLN A 42 6.40 21.28 -15.02
C GLN A 42 7.87 21.09 -15.41
N THR A 43 8.70 20.64 -14.47
CA THR A 43 9.71 19.62 -14.80
C THR A 43 8.99 18.56 -15.64
N GLU A 44 9.50 18.28 -16.85
CA GLU A 44 8.96 17.35 -17.86
C GLU A 44 7.70 16.57 -17.45
N SER A 45 6.60 16.79 -18.18
CA SER A 45 5.26 16.29 -17.86
C SER A 45 5.24 14.90 -17.20
N ARG A 46 4.98 14.85 -15.88
CA ARG A 46 4.76 13.62 -15.11
C ARG A 46 3.88 12.67 -15.91
N ASP A 47 4.30 11.41 -15.97
CA ASP A 47 3.54 10.35 -16.62
C ASP A 47 2.07 10.34 -16.16
N LYS A 48 1.19 9.90 -17.06
CA LYS A 48 -0.24 9.75 -16.78
C LYS A 48 -0.68 8.33 -17.06
N TRP A 49 -1.75 7.92 -16.39
CA TRP A 49 -2.45 6.69 -16.74
C TRP A 49 -2.90 6.72 -18.19
N SER A 50 -2.73 5.59 -18.90
CA SER A 50 -3.10 5.50 -20.31
C SER A 50 -4.62 5.53 -20.48
N LYS A 51 -5.36 4.83 -19.60
CA LYS A 51 -6.82 4.85 -19.54
C LYS A 51 -7.31 5.03 -18.12
N LYS A 52 -8.50 5.62 -17.95
CA LYS A 52 -9.17 5.73 -16.65
C LYS A 52 -9.42 4.37 -15.99
N MET A 53 -9.70 3.33 -16.79
CA MET A 53 -9.91 1.98 -16.27
C MET A 53 -8.64 1.36 -15.71
N ASP A 54 -7.46 1.67 -16.27
CA ASP A 54 -6.18 1.19 -15.75
C ASP A 54 -5.97 1.70 -14.32
N PHE A 55 -6.26 2.98 -14.08
CA PHE A 55 -6.26 3.57 -12.73
C PHE A 55 -7.30 2.89 -11.82
N LEU A 56 -8.56 2.80 -12.25
CA LEU A 56 -9.63 2.27 -11.41
C LEU A 56 -9.36 0.80 -11.00
N LEU A 57 -8.91 -0.04 -11.94
CA LEU A 57 -8.54 -1.41 -11.64
C LEU A 57 -7.30 -1.47 -10.73
N SER A 58 -6.35 -0.55 -10.86
CA SER A 58 -5.16 -0.51 -9.98
C SER A 58 -5.53 -0.18 -8.54
N VAL A 59 -6.45 0.77 -8.34
CA VAL A 59 -6.94 1.09 -6.99
C VAL A 59 -7.81 -0.04 -6.43
N ILE A 60 -8.65 -0.69 -7.26
CA ILE A 60 -9.42 -1.87 -6.84
C ILE A 60 -8.49 -3.04 -6.48
N GLY A 61 -7.46 -3.32 -7.28
CA GLY A 61 -6.49 -4.38 -7.02
C GLY A 61 -5.66 -4.12 -5.76
N PHE A 62 -5.37 -2.86 -5.45
CA PHE A 62 -4.77 -2.51 -4.15
C PHE A 62 -5.73 -2.72 -2.98
N ALA A 63 -6.98 -2.27 -3.11
CA ALA A 63 -7.97 -2.34 -2.05
C ALA A 63 -8.48 -3.77 -1.78
N VAL A 64 -8.43 -4.66 -2.77
CA VAL A 64 -8.85 -6.06 -2.64
C VAL A 64 -7.62 -6.95 -2.53
N ASP A 65 -7.39 -7.47 -1.35
CA ASP A 65 -6.20 -8.24 -0.98
C ASP A 65 -6.54 -9.61 -0.36
N LEU A 66 -5.53 -10.31 0.18
CA LEU A 66 -5.76 -11.58 0.88
C LEU A 66 -6.68 -11.39 2.10
N GLY A 67 -6.57 -10.26 2.81
CA GLY A 67 -7.39 -9.94 3.98
C GLY A 67 -8.89 -9.88 3.68
N ASN A 68 -9.28 -9.44 2.48
CA ASN A 68 -10.68 -9.53 2.05
C ASN A 68 -11.19 -10.98 1.98
N VAL A 69 -10.31 -11.92 1.67
CA VAL A 69 -10.66 -13.32 1.47
C VAL A 69 -10.74 -14.10 2.78
N TRP A 70 -9.79 -13.92 3.70
CA TRP A 70 -9.78 -14.73 4.93
C TRP A 70 -10.11 -13.93 6.19
N ARG A 71 -9.63 -12.68 6.29
CA ARG A 71 -9.74 -11.89 7.52
C ARG A 71 -11.16 -11.36 7.71
N PHE A 72 -11.77 -10.80 6.66
CA PHE A 72 -13.15 -10.29 6.77
C PHE A 72 -14.16 -11.38 7.18
N PRO A 73 -14.22 -12.55 6.50
CA PRO A 73 -15.18 -13.60 6.88
C PRO A 73 -14.95 -14.09 8.31
N TYR A 74 -13.68 -14.22 8.70
CA TYR A 74 -13.28 -14.61 10.04
C TYR A 74 -13.74 -13.61 11.12
N ILE A 75 -13.46 -12.31 10.94
CA ILE A 75 -13.87 -11.27 11.89
C ILE A 75 -15.40 -11.14 11.94
N CYS A 76 -16.07 -11.29 10.80
CA CYS A 76 -17.52 -11.19 10.70
C CYS A 76 -18.22 -12.22 11.60
N TYR A 77 -17.82 -13.49 11.54
CA TYR A 77 -18.47 -14.51 12.37
C TYR A 77 -18.15 -14.34 13.87
N GLN A 78 -16.90 -14.03 14.22
CA GLN A 78 -16.50 -13.87 15.63
C GLN A 78 -17.23 -12.73 16.33
N ASN A 79 -17.57 -11.68 15.57
CA ASN A 79 -18.21 -10.49 16.07
C ASN A 79 -19.73 -10.46 15.85
N GLY A 80 -20.35 -11.64 15.79
CA GLY A 80 -21.81 -11.79 15.80
C GLY A 80 -22.44 -12.08 14.44
N GLY A 81 -21.66 -12.59 13.48
CA GLY A 81 -22.13 -13.02 12.16
C GLY A 81 -22.78 -11.90 11.38
N GLY A 82 -23.99 -12.13 10.88
CA GLY A 82 -24.72 -11.12 10.09
C GLY A 82 -24.96 -9.79 10.81
N ALA A 83 -24.94 -9.75 12.16
CA ALA A 83 -25.06 -8.52 12.91
C ALA A 83 -23.86 -7.58 12.71
N PHE A 84 -22.65 -8.13 12.49
CA PHE A 84 -21.41 -7.39 12.26
C PHE A 84 -21.44 -6.50 11.01
N LEU A 85 -22.30 -6.82 10.03
CA LEU A 85 -22.44 -6.02 8.82
C LEU A 85 -22.93 -4.59 9.11
N ILE A 86 -23.69 -4.39 10.19
CA ILE A 86 -24.17 -3.07 10.61
C ILE A 86 -23.01 -2.15 11.01
N PRO A 87 -22.19 -2.47 12.04
CA PRO A 87 -21.04 -1.66 12.39
C PRO A 87 -20.04 -1.56 11.25
N TYR A 88 -19.84 -2.63 10.45
CA TYR A 88 -18.95 -2.59 9.29
C TYR A 88 -19.37 -1.52 8.25
N ILE A 89 -20.64 -1.49 7.84
CA ILE A 89 -21.15 -0.51 6.87
C ILE A 89 -21.11 0.91 7.44
N LEU A 90 -21.46 1.08 8.72
CA LEU A 90 -21.40 2.40 9.38
C LEU A 90 -19.95 2.93 9.44
N MET A 91 -19.00 2.09 9.85
CA MET A 91 -17.59 2.46 9.89
C MET A 91 -17.01 2.73 8.49
N ALA A 92 -17.53 2.06 7.45
CA ALA A 92 -17.20 2.39 6.07
C ALA A 92 -17.71 3.78 5.66
N ILE A 93 -18.99 4.08 5.88
CA ILE A 93 -19.61 5.34 5.46
C ILE A 93 -19.01 6.54 6.19
N PHE A 94 -18.77 6.41 7.50
CA PHE A 94 -18.35 7.54 8.34
C PHE A 94 -16.84 7.65 8.56
N GLY A 95 -16.10 6.54 8.43
CA GLY A 95 -14.66 6.49 8.67
C GLY A 95 -13.86 6.23 7.40
N GLY A 96 -14.00 5.03 6.84
CA GLY A 96 -13.15 4.53 5.75
C GLY A 96 -13.29 5.32 4.45
N VAL A 97 -14.50 5.47 3.92
CA VAL A 97 -14.75 6.13 2.63
C VAL A 97 -14.35 7.62 2.65
N PRO A 98 -14.65 8.40 3.71
CA PRO A 98 -14.15 9.77 3.82
C PRO A 98 -12.63 9.88 3.75
N LEU A 99 -11.90 9.05 4.50
CA LEU A 99 -10.42 9.07 4.48
C LEU A 99 -9.88 8.66 3.11
N PHE A 100 -10.45 7.62 2.52
CA PHE A 100 -10.10 7.14 1.17
C PHE A 100 -10.29 8.22 0.11
N TYR A 101 -11.43 8.92 0.14
CA TYR A 101 -11.71 10.01 -0.79
C TYR A 101 -10.81 11.23 -0.56
N MET A 102 -10.51 11.56 0.71
CA MET A 102 -9.59 12.64 1.05
C MET A 102 -8.21 12.41 0.44
N GLU A 103 -7.63 11.22 0.63
CA GLU A 103 -6.28 10.90 0.15
C GLU A 103 -6.22 10.86 -1.39
N LEU A 104 -7.23 10.29 -2.06
CA LEU A 104 -7.33 10.31 -3.52
C LEU A 104 -7.45 11.73 -4.09
N ALA A 105 -8.24 12.59 -3.45
CA ALA A 105 -8.37 13.98 -3.88
C ALA A 105 -7.06 14.75 -3.66
N LEU A 106 -6.39 14.50 -2.53
CA LEU A 106 -5.11 15.12 -2.18
C LEU A 106 -4.01 14.78 -3.20
N GLY A 107 -3.87 13.50 -3.54
CA GLY A 107 -2.89 13.04 -4.53
C GLY A 107 -3.20 13.57 -5.94
N GLN A 108 -4.46 13.56 -6.36
CA GLN A 108 -4.85 14.08 -7.69
C GLN A 108 -4.62 15.60 -7.82
N PHE A 109 -4.87 16.37 -6.75
CA PHE A 109 -4.70 17.82 -6.78
C PHE A 109 -3.23 18.22 -6.86
N HIS A 110 -2.42 17.72 -5.93
CA HIS A 110 -1.03 18.16 -5.78
C HIS A 110 -0.07 17.44 -6.74
N ARG A 111 -0.43 16.28 -7.29
CA ARG A 111 0.38 15.49 -8.23
C ARG A 111 1.82 15.26 -7.76
N THR A 112 1.98 15.00 -6.46
CA THR A 112 3.25 14.71 -5.78
C THR A 112 3.08 13.47 -4.91
N GLY A 113 4.19 12.81 -4.59
CA GLY A 113 4.23 11.62 -3.75
C GLY A 113 4.12 11.92 -2.26
N ALA A 114 4.05 10.86 -1.45
CA ALA A 114 3.71 10.92 -0.03
C ALA A 114 4.69 11.72 0.85
N ILE A 115 5.94 11.97 0.39
CA ILE A 115 6.92 12.81 1.08
C ILE A 115 6.81 14.27 0.61
N SER A 116 6.90 14.51 -0.69
CA SER A 116 6.94 15.86 -1.26
C SER A 116 5.67 16.67 -1.04
N ILE A 117 4.51 16.01 -0.93
CA ILE A 117 3.22 16.67 -0.76
C ILE A 117 3.16 17.56 0.49
N TRP A 118 3.85 17.15 1.56
CA TRP A 118 3.84 17.88 2.83
C TRP A 118 4.51 19.25 2.73
N LYS A 119 5.38 19.49 1.74
CA LYS A 119 5.93 20.83 1.46
C LYS A 119 4.82 21.82 1.08
N HIS A 120 3.80 21.34 0.37
CA HIS A 120 2.68 22.15 -0.13
C HIS A 120 1.47 22.22 0.80
N ILE A 121 1.44 21.36 1.83
CA ILE A 121 0.34 21.32 2.80
C ILE A 121 0.82 21.96 4.12
N CYS A 122 1.77 21.30 4.77
CA CYS A 122 2.28 21.70 6.07
C CYS A 122 3.68 21.07 6.27
N PRO A 123 4.76 21.83 6.01
CA PRO A 123 6.12 21.30 6.04
C PRO A 123 6.53 20.60 7.33
N ILE A 124 5.94 20.96 8.48
CA ILE A 124 6.20 20.30 9.78
C ILE A 124 5.90 18.80 9.75
N PHE A 125 4.91 18.37 8.96
CA PHE A 125 4.41 17.00 8.91
C PHE A 125 5.09 16.13 7.85
N LYS A 126 6.16 16.61 7.19
CA LYS A 126 6.88 15.82 6.17
C LYS A 126 7.38 14.46 6.68
N GLY A 127 7.61 14.34 7.99
CA GLY A 127 7.92 13.08 8.67
C GLY A 127 6.89 11.96 8.42
N ILE A 128 5.63 12.31 8.14
CA ILE A 128 4.58 11.35 7.78
C ILE A 128 4.97 10.52 6.55
N GLY A 129 5.46 11.17 5.49
CA GLY A 129 5.87 10.47 4.27
C GLY A 129 7.01 9.48 4.51
N TYR A 130 7.98 9.83 5.36
CA TYR A 130 9.06 8.91 5.74
C TYR A 130 8.53 7.72 6.56
N ALA A 131 7.62 7.96 7.50
CA ALA A 131 6.98 6.90 8.27
C ALA A 131 6.22 5.93 7.36
N ILE A 132 5.45 6.44 6.39
CA ILE A 132 4.75 5.63 5.37
C ILE A 132 5.72 4.73 4.61
N CYS A 133 6.87 5.26 4.16
CA CYS A 133 7.86 4.46 3.44
C CYS A 133 8.43 3.32 4.31
N ILE A 134 8.71 3.56 5.59
CA ILE A 134 9.19 2.51 6.50
C ILE A 134 8.11 1.46 6.78
N ILE A 135 6.86 1.88 6.99
CA ILE A 135 5.73 0.95 7.17
C ILE A 135 5.56 0.08 5.92
N ALA A 136 5.61 0.67 4.73
CA ALA A 136 5.50 -0.06 3.47
C ALA A 136 6.67 -1.05 3.26
N LEU A 137 7.88 -0.73 3.75
CA LEU A 137 9.00 -1.69 3.79
C LEU A 137 8.71 -2.88 4.72
N TYR A 138 8.18 -2.64 5.92
CA TYR A 138 7.80 -3.73 6.83
C TYR A 138 6.70 -4.62 6.23
N VAL A 139 5.68 -4.03 5.62
CA VAL A 139 4.65 -4.78 4.87
C VAL A 139 5.29 -5.63 3.79
N SER A 140 6.21 -5.06 3.01
CA SER A 140 6.90 -5.77 1.93
C SER A 140 7.68 -7.00 2.44
N PHE A 141 8.28 -6.94 3.63
CA PHE A 141 9.05 -8.05 4.20
C PHE A 141 8.19 -9.29 4.48
N TYR A 142 7.06 -9.12 5.17
CA TYR A 142 6.24 -10.28 5.55
C TYR A 142 5.20 -10.65 4.49
N TYR A 143 4.62 -9.68 3.78
CA TYR A 143 3.49 -9.93 2.88
C TYR A 143 3.93 -10.77 1.67
N ASN A 144 5.09 -10.47 1.09
CA ASN A 144 5.67 -11.25 -0.01
C ASN A 144 6.03 -12.69 0.39
N THR A 145 6.28 -12.93 1.68
CA THR A 145 6.50 -14.29 2.21
C THR A 145 5.22 -15.13 2.16
N ILE A 146 4.06 -14.52 2.43
CA ILE A 146 2.76 -15.20 2.33
C ILE A 146 2.47 -15.57 0.86
N ILE A 147 2.81 -14.68 -0.08
CA ILE A 147 2.70 -14.96 -1.52
C ILE A 147 3.66 -16.10 -1.92
N ALA A 148 4.86 -16.15 -1.33
CA ALA A 148 5.81 -17.25 -1.57
C ALA A 148 5.28 -18.60 -1.08
N TRP A 149 4.57 -18.64 0.05
CA TRP A 149 3.85 -19.84 0.48
C TRP A 149 2.79 -20.23 -0.55
N ALA A 150 1.96 -19.28 -1.00
CA ALA A 150 0.94 -19.54 -2.03
C ALA A 150 1.55 -20.09 -3.34
N LEU A 151 2.69 -19.55 -3.76
CA LEU A 151 3.41 -20.01 -4.95
C LEU A 151 3.97 -21.44 -4.77
N PHE A 152 4.44 -21.79 -3.57
CA PHE A 152 4.86 -23.15 -3.25
C PHE A 152 3.68 -24.14 -3.33
N TYR A 153 2.51 -23.77 -2.83
CA TYR A 153 1.29 -24.58 -2.96
C TYR A 153 0.83 -24.68 -4.42
N PHE A 154 0.90 -23.59 -5.19
CA PHE A 154 0.58 -23.59 -6.62
C PHE A 154 1.44 -24.60 -7.38
N TYR A 155 2.76 -24.58 -7.16
CA TYR A 155 3.67 -25.58 -7.75
C TYR A 155 3.32 -27.01 -7.31
N SER A 156 3.06 -27.19 -6.01
CA SER A 156 2.70 -28.50 -5.44
C SER A 156 1.36 -29.04 -5.97
N SER A 157 0.48 -28.15 -6.44
CA SER A 157 -0.85 -28.49 -6.98
C SER A 157 -0.83 -29.16 -8.35
N PHE A 158 0.32 -29.19 -9.05
CA PHE A 158 0.42 -29.89 -10.34
C PHE A 158 0.61 -31.41 -10.22
N SER A 159 0.68 -31.93 -9.00
CA SER A 159 0.71 -33.37 -8.73
C SER A 159 -0.64 -34.02 -9.05
N SER A 160 -0.61 -35.28 -9.52
CA SER A 160 -1.84 -36.05 -9.82
C SER A 160 -2.70 -36.28 -8.58
N ILE A 161 -2.05 -36.52 -7.44
CA ILE A 161 -2.65 -36.55 -6.11
C ILE A 161 -2.07 -35.38 -5.34
N LEU A 162 -2.92 -34.57 -4.72
CA LEU A 162 -2.47 -33.41 -3.96
C LEU A 162 -1.63 -33.89 -2.74
N PRO A 163 -0.48 -33.27 -2.45
CA PRO A 163 0.41 -33.72 -1.38
C PRO A 163 -0.22 -33.70 0.03
N TRP A 164 -1.25 -32.88 0.23
CA TRP A 164 -2.00 -32.74 1.49
C TRP A 164 -3.27 -33.60 1.55
N THR A 165 -3.42 -34.60 0.67
CA THR A 165 -4.55 -35.54 0.73
C THR A 165 -4.26 -36.75 1.63
N ASN A 166 -3.02 -37.26 1.63
CA ASN A 166 -2.66 -38.52 2.29
C ASN A 166 -1.58 -38.33 3.37
N CYS A 167 -1.51 -39.29 4.31
CA CYS A 167 -0.49 -39.34 5.35
C CYS A 167 0.81 -40.05 4.91
N ASP A 168 0.90 -40.61 3.71
CA ASP A 168 2.04 -41.42 3.24
C ASP A 168 3.23 -40.59 2.69
N ASN A 169 3.61 -39.52 3.39
CA ASN A 169 4.69 -38.63 2.95
C ASN A 169 5.83 -38.59 3.98
N VAL A 170 7.03 -38.22 3.50
CA VAL A 170 8.27 -38.17 4.30
C VAL A 170 8.19 -37.19 5.48
N TRP A 171 7.39 -36.14 5.36
CA TRP A 171 7.25 -35.12 6.40
C TRP A 171 6.22 -35.47 7.48
N ASN A 172 5.38 -36.49 7.25
CA ASN A 172 4.27 -36.79 8.12
C ASN A 172 4.70 -37.54 9.38
N THR A 173 3.96 -37.37 10.47
CA THR A 173 4.18 -38.09 11.74
C THR A 173 3.22 -39.26 11.92
N PRO A 174 3.45 -40.13 12.92
CA PRO A 174 2.46 -41.12 13.35
C PRO A 174 1.14 -40.51 13.83
N ASP A 175 1.12 -39.22 14.19
CA ASP A 175 -0.09 -38.50 14.62
C ASP A 175 -0.95 -38.02 13.43
N CYS A 176 -0.43 -38.12 12.21
CA CYS A 176 -1.17 -37.85 10.99
C CYS A 176 -2.29 -38.87 10.83
N THR A 177 -3.53 -38.39 10.80
CA THR A 177 -4.69 -39.24 10.58
C THR A 177 -5.53 -38.68 9.44
N ASN A 178 -5.73 -39.49 8.41
CA ASN A 178 -6.59 -39.15 7.30
C ASN A 178 -8.03 -39.53 7.65
N TYR A 179 -8.88 -38.53 7.81
CA TYR A 179 -10.29 -38.71 8.13
C TYR A 179 -11.10 -39.35 6.99
N PHE A 180 -10.68 -39.19 5.74
CA PHE A 180 -11.52 -39.38 4.56
C PHE A 180 -11.37 -40.74 3.90
N GLY A 181 -11.19 -41.80 4.70
CA GLY A 181 -11.02 -43.16 4.17
C GLY A 181 -11.25 -44.31 5.14
N MET A 182 -11.52 -44.06 6.43
CA MET A 182 -11.78 -45.12 7.40
C MET A 182 -12.89 -44.70 8.37
N ASP A 183 -13.99 -45.47 8.41
CA ASP A 183 -15.18 -45.20 9.22
C ASP A 183 -14.96 -45.31 10.75
N ASN A 184 -13.74 -45.64 11.20
CA ASN A 184 -13.46 -46.04 12.59
C ASN A 184 -12.22 -45.36 13.19
N ILE A 185 -11.97 -44.09 12.85
CA ILE A 185 -10.86 -43.30 13.42
C ILE A 185 -11.39 -42.47 14.59
N THR A 186 -10.77 -42.66 15.77
CA THR A 186 -10.99 -41.77 16.92
C THR A 186 -10.01 -40.62 16.87
N TRP A 187 -10.53 -39.39 16.76
CA TRP A 187 -9.71 -38.18 16.80
C TRP A 187 -9.29 -37.90 18.24
N THR A 188 -7.99 -37.84 18.47
CA THR A 188 -7.44 -37.42 19.77
C THR A 188 -6.95 -35.97 19.68
N ASN A 189 -6.74 -35.31 20.82
CA ASN A 189 -6.16 -33.95 20.83
C ASN A 189 -4.74 -33.90 20.23
N ALA A 190 -4.06 -35.03 20.08
CA ALA A 190 -2.73 -35.12 19.47
C ALA A 190 -2.79 -35.34 17.96
N SER A 191 -3.92 -35.83 17.44
CA SER A 191 -4.10 -36.11 16.01
C SER A 191 -4.02 -34.83 15.18
N ARG A 192 -3.40 -34.89 14.01
CA ARG A 192 -3.21 -33.74 13.08
C ARG A 192 -3.62 -34.11 11.66
N SER A 193 -4.17 -33.15 10.92
CA SER A 193 -4.66 -33.42 9.56
C SER A 193 -3.51 -33.46 8.55
N PRO A 194 -3.63 -34.19 7.42
CA PRO A 194 -2.58 -34.20 6.40
C PRO A 194 -2.24 -32.81 5.86
N ALA A 195 -3.23 -31.90 5.79
CA ALA A 195 -3.04 -30.53 5.36
C ALA A 195 -2.32 -29.68 6.42
N GLU A 196 -2.61 -29.88 7.70
CA GLU A 196 -1.92 -29.23 8.81
C GLU A 196 -0.45 -29.65 8.86
N GLU A 197 -0.16 -30.95 8.72
CA GLU A 197 1.22 -31.44 8.67
C GLU A 197 1.95 -30.97 7.42
N PHE A 198 1.28 -30.92 6.27
CA PHE A 198 1.87 -30.34 5.06
C PHE A 198 2.27 -28.88 5.28
N TYR A 199 1.39 -28.05 5.86
CA TYR A 199 1.71 -26.65 6.11
C TYR A 199 2.82 -26.47 7.16
N THR A 200 2.70 -27.12 8.31
CA THR A 200 3.59 -26.93 9.45
C THR A 200 4.95 -27.60 9.25
N ARG A 201 4.99 -28.82 8.70
CA ARG A 201 6.21 -29.62 8.61
C ARG A 201 6.88 -29.59 7.25
N ASN A 202 6.12 -29.46 6.15
CA ASN A 202 6.72 -29.34 4.83
C ASN A 202 6.89 -27.87 4.42
N VAL A 203 5.82 -27.07 4.38
CA VAL A 203 5.89 -25.71 3.84
C VAL A 203 6.70 -24.77 4.74
N LEU A 204 6.36 -24.71 6.02
CA LEU A 204 7.05 -23.85 6.99
C LEU A 204 8.29 -24.51 7.61
N GLU A 205 8.26 -25.83 7.78
CA GLU A 205 9.24 -26.58 8.59
C GLU A 205 9.38 -26.01 10.02
N ILE A 206 8.26 -25.54 10.59
CA ILE A 206 8.24 -24.81 11.88
C ILE A 206 8.69 -25.66 13.06
N HIS A 207 8.54 -26.98 12.97
CA HIS A 207 8.99 -27.96 13.96
C HIS A 207 10.51 -27.96 14.19
N LYS A 208 11.31 -27.39 13.27
CA LYS A 208 12.76 -27.24 13.43
C LYS A 208 13.15 -26.02 14.26
N SER A 209 12.21 -25.12 14.53
CA SER A 209 12.41 -23.91 15.33
C SER A 209 11.78 -24.08 16.70
N SER A 210 12.49 -23.66 17.75
CA SER A 210 11.96 -23.64 19.12
C SER A 210 11.19 -22.35 19.45
N GLY A 211 11.03 -21.43 18.48
CA GLY A 211 10.34 -20.15 18.63
C GLY A 211 11.19 -18.96 18.17
N LEU A 212 10.87 -17.76 18.65
CA LEU A 212 11.52 -16.52 18.21
C LEU A 212 13.01 -16.41 18.63
N ARG A 213 13.45 -17.16 19.64
CA ARG A 213 14.85 -17.18 20.08
C ARG A 213 15.76 -17.94 19.11
N ASP A 214 15.23 -18.98 18.48
CA ASP A 214 15.93 -19.80 17.51
C ASP A 214 14.99 -20.06 16.34
N VAL A 215 15.05 -19.14 15.36
CA VAL A 215 14.22 -19.17 14.16
C VAL A 215 14.72 -20.17 13.11
N GLY A 216 15.86 -20.83 13.33
CA GLY A 216 16.43 -21.80 12.39
C GLY A 216 17.01 -21.16 11.12
N GLY A 217 17.19 -22.00 10.09
CA GLY A 217 17.79 -21.60 8.81
C GLY A 217 16.77 -21.09 7.79
N VAL A 218 17.25 -20.49 6.70
CA VAL A 218 16.41 -20.06 5.58
C VAL A 218 16.04 -21.26 4.70
N ARG A 219 14.74 -21.41 4.42
CA ARG A 219 14.26 -22.48 3.53
C ARG A 219 14.49 -22.12 2.07
N TRP A 220 15.40 -22.82 1.40
CA TRP A 220 15.82 -22.48 0.03
C TRP A 220 14.70 -22.60 -1.00
N GLN A 221 13.73 -23.51 -0.82
CA GLN A 221 12.58 -23.63 -1.73
C GLN A 221 11.71 -22.37 -1.69
N LEU A 222 11.43 -21.85 -0.50
CA LEU A 222 10.66 -20.61 -0.35
C LEU A 222 11.47 -19.39 -0.81
N MET A 223 12.80 -19.41 -0.63
CA MET A 223 13.68 -18.37 -1.18
C MET A 223 13.60 -18.31 -2.71
N LEU A 224 13.54 -19.45 -3.41
CA LEU A 224 13.32 -19.49 -4.87
C LEU A 224 11.94 -18.97 -5.27
N CYS A 225 10.89 -19.35 -4.53
CA CYS A 225 9.54 -18.81 -4.75
C CYS A 225 9.53 -17.28 -4.58
N LEU A 226 10.15 -16.77 -3.51
CA LEU A 226 10.26 -15.34 -3.25
C LEU A 226 11.05 -14.61 -4.34
N PHE A 227 12.16 -15.20 -4.82
CA PHE A 227 12.93 -14.65 -5.93
C PHE A 227 12.08 -14.51 -7.20
N LEU A 228 11.27 -15.52 -7.52
CA LEU A 228 10.34 -15.45 -8.65
C LEU A 228 9.30 -14.33 -8.47
N ILE A 229 8.72 -14.18 -7.28
CA ILE A 229 7.76 -13.12 -6.98
C ILE A 229 8.38 -11.74 -7.17
N PHE A 230 9.55 -11.49 -6.59
CA PHE A 230 10.22 -10.20 -6.76
C PHE A 230 10.68 -9.94 -8.21
N THR A 231 10.98 -10.99 -8.97
CA THR A 231 11.24 -10.86 -10.41
C THR A 231 9.99 -10.38 -11.16
N ILE A 232 8.82 -10.96 -10.87
CA ILE A 232 7.53 -10.51 -11.43
C ILE A 232 7.23 -9.06 -11.02
N VAL A 233 7.43 -8.73 -9.74
CA VAL A 233 7.21 -7.37 -9.21
C VAL A 233 8.13 -6.35 -9.87
N TYR A 234 9.41 -6.66 -10.02
CA TYR A 234 10.38 -5.80 -10.69
C TYR A 234 9.95 -5.47 -12.13
N PHE A 235 9.66 -6.48 -12.96
CA PHE A 235 9.24 -6.25 -14.36
C PHE A 235 7.87 -5.58 -14.48
N SER A 236 7.01 -5.71 -13.48
CA SER A 236 5.72 -5.02 -13.45
C SER A 236 5.88 -3.53 -13.14
N LEU A 237 6.83 -3.18 -12.26
CA LEU A 237 7.02 -1.81 -11.76
C LEU A 237 8.11 -1.01 -12.47
N TRP A 238 9.12 -1.61 -13.10
CA TRP A 238 10.32 -0.91 -13.62
C TRP A 238 10.06 0.27 -14.59
N LYS A 239 8.98 0.21 -15.38
CA LYS A 239 8.54 1.25 -16.34
C LYS A 239 7.35 2.08 -15.83
N GLY A 240 6.98 1.90 -14.56
CA GLY A 240 5.99 2.66 -13.84
C GLY A 240 4.55 2.33 -14.19
N VAL A 241 3.67 3.31 -13.97
CA VAL A 241 2.20 3.16 -14.09
C VAL A 241 1.73 2.66 -15.46
N LYS A 242 2.54 2.85 -16.52
CA LYS A 242 2.25 2.34 -17.86
C LYS A 242 2.36 0.82 -17.99
N THR A 243 3.28 0.17 -17.26
CA THR A 243 3.39 -1.30 -17.25
C THR A 243 2.53 -1.91 -16.16
N SER A 244 2.55 -1.36 -14.94
CA SER A 244 1.74 -1.89 -13.85
C SER A 244 0.25 -1.84 -14.20
N GLY A 245 -0.22 -0.74 -14.80
CA GLY A 245 -1.60 -0.61 -15.26
C GLY A 245 -2.03 -1.65 -16.30
N LYS A 246 -1.10 -2.28 -17.04
CA LYS A 246 -1.42 -3.37 -17.98
C LYS A 246 -1.45 -4.74 -17.29
N VAL A 247 -0.54 -4.97 -16.36
CA VAL A 247 -0.49 -6.23 -15.59
C VAL A 247 -1.74 -6.38 -14.73
N VAL A 248 -2.17 -5.28 -14.11
CA VAL A 248 -3.38 -5.17 -13.29
C VAL A 248 -4.66 -5.64 -13.99
N TRP A 249 -4.75 -5.55 -15.33
CA TRP A 249 -5.91 -6.09 -16.04
C TRP A 249 -6.10 -7.59 -15.84
N VAL A 250 -5.03 -8.34 -15.65
CA VAL A 250 -5.09 -9.77 -15.38
C VAL A 250 -5.18 -10.00 -13.87
N THR A 251 -4.27 -9.40 -13.10
CA THR A 251 -4.14 -9.68 -11.67
C THR A 251 -5.34 -9.20 -10.85
N ALA A 252 -5.98 -8.07 -11.23
CA ALA A 252 -7.14 -7.57 -10.49
C ALA A 252 -8.47 -8.21 -10.93
N THR A 253 -8.56 -8.74 -12.16
CA THR A 253 -9.83 -9.31 -12.68
C THR A 253 -9.95 -10.82 -12.43
N LEU A 254 -8.83 -11.55 -12.49
CA LEU A 254 -8.80 -13.01 -12.30
C LEU A 254 -9.39 -13.44 -10.95
N PRO A 255 -9.12 -12.78 -9.81
CA PRO A 255 -9.73 -13.13 -8.53
C PRO A 255 -11.26 -13.16 -8.57
N TYR A 256 -11.91 -12.23 -9.28
CA TYR A 256 -13.36 -12.21 -9.40
C TYR A 256 -13.90 -13.41 -10.18
N ILE A 257 -13.20 -13.82 -11.24
CA ILE A 257 -13.54 -15.02 -12.00
C ILE A 257 -13.42 -16.26 -11.12
N VAL A 258 -12.32 -16.38 -10.36
CA VAL A 258 -12.10 -17.52 -9.47
C VAL A 258 -13.11 -17.54 -8.32
N LEU A 259 -13.37 -16.40 -7.67
CA LEU A 259 -14.39 -16.29 -6.63
C LEU A 259 -15.76 -16.72 -7.14
N PHE A 260 -16.13 -16.33 -8.37
CA PHE A 260 -17.39 -16.76 -8.98
C PHE A 260 -17.45 -18.28 -9.22
N ILE A 261 -16.39 -18.89 -9.75
CA ILE A 261 -16.29 -20.34 -9.94
C ILE A 261 -16.38 -21.07 -8.59
N LEU A 262 -15.63 -20.63 -7.59
CA LEU A 262 -15.64 -21.22 -6.25
C LEU A 262 -16.97 -21.01 -5.53
N LEU A 263 -17.68 -19.89 -5.79
CA LEU A 263 -19.02 -19.66 -5.25
C LEU A 263 -20.03 -20.66 -5.81
N ILE A 264 -20.05 -20.86 -7.13
CA ILE A 264 -20.91 -21.88 -7.76
C ILE A 264 -20.57 -23.25 -7.21
N ARG A 265 -19.27 -23.60 -7.18
CA ARG A 265 -18.85 -24.90 -6.66
C ARG A 265 -19.27 -25.08 -5.20
N GLY A 266 -18.95 -24.12 -4.34
CA GLY A 266 -19.29 -24.12 -2.92
C GLY A 266 -20.79 -24.26 -2.68
N ALA A 267 -21.62 -23.55 -3.45
CA ALA A 267 -23.07 -23.64 -3.35
C ALA A 267 -23.64 -25.01 -3.76
N THR A 268 -22.95 -25.76 -4.63
CA THR A 268 -23.37 -27.11 -5.05
C THR A 268 -22.93 -28.24 -4.10
N LEU A 269 -22.10 -27.95 -3.10
CA LEU A 269 -21.60 -28.96 -2.17
C LEU A 269 -22.66 -29.34 -1.12
N PRO A 270 -22.68 -30.62 -0.68
CA PRO A 270 -23.58 -31.04 0.39
C PRO A 270 -23.24 -30.32 1.70
N GLY A 271 -24.25 -29.92 2.46
CA GLY A 271 -24.04 -29.24 3.75
C GLY A 271 -23.57 -27.77 3.67
N ALA A 272 -23.37 -27.21 2.47
CA ALA A 272 -22.94 -25.81 2.29
C ALA A 272 -23.86 -24.79 3.01
N TRP A 273 -25.15 -25.11 3.13
CA TRP A 273 -26.13 -24.28 3.84
C TRP A 273 -25.78 -24.06 5.31
N ARG A 274 -25.13 -25.02 6.00
CA ARG A 274 -24.75 -24.91 7.41
C ARG A 274 -23.77 -23.76 7.62
N GLY A 275 -22.80 -23.64 6.71
CA GLY A 275 -21.82 -22.56 6.74
C GLY A 275 -22.43 -21.20 6.43
N VAL A 276 -23.35 -21.12 5.45
CA VAL A 276 -24.04 -19.86 5.13
C VAL A 276 -24.91 -19.39 6.30
N VAL A 277 -25.63 -20.31 6.95
CA VAL A 277 -26.39 -20.00 8.16
C VAL A 277 -25.45 -19.54 9.27
N PHE A 278 -24.34 -20.23 9.49
CA PHE A 278 -23.35 -19.83 10.50
C PHE A 278 -22.79 -18.41 10.25
N TYR A 279 -22.52 -18.08 8.98
CA TYR A 279 -22.02 -16.77 8.57
C TYR A 279 -23.03 -15.64 8.81
N LEU A 280 -24.30 -15.84 8.43
CA LEU A 280 -25.30 -14.77 8.44
C LEU A 280 -26.20 -14.74 9.68
N LYS A 281 -26.16 -15.75 10.55
CA LYS A 281 -26.99 -15.80 11.76
C LYS A 281 -26.63 -14.62 12.68
N PRO A 282 -27.52 -13.64 12.88
CA PRO A 282 -27.19 -12.43 13.63
C PRO A 282 -27.22 -12.71 15.14
N GLN A 283 -26.15 -12.35 15.83
CA GLN A 283 -26.08 -12.38 17.30
C GLN A 283 -26.15 -10.96 17.86
N TRP A 284 -27.36 -10.45 18.09
CA TRP A 284 -27.59 -9.06 18.50
C TRP A 284 -26.90 -8.65 19.80
N GLY A 285 -26.74 -9.59 20.74
CA GLY A 285 -26.04 -9.32 22.00
C GLY A 285 -24.58 -8.90 21.82
N LYS A 286 -23.91 -9.38 20.76
CA LYS A 286 -22.53 -9.01 20.45
C LYS A 286 -22.37 -7.54 20.07
N LEU A 287 -23.39 -6.89 19.51
CA LEU A 287 -23.30 -5.46 19.14
C LEU A 287 -23.14 -4.51 20.34
N LEU A 288 -23.47 -4.96 21.55
CA LEU A 288 -23.24 -4.22 22.79
C LEU A 288 -21.76 -4.24 23.20
N GLU A 289 -20.98 -5.21 22.71
CA GLU A 289 -19.56 -5.30 22.99
C GLU A 289 -18.81 -4.25 22.17
N THR A 290 -18.08 -3.41 22.88
CA THR A 290 -17.27 -2.33 22.31
C THR A 290 -16.18 -2.85 21.36
N SER A 291 -15.68 -4.08 21.56
CA SER A 291 -14.70 -4.75 20.69
C SER A 291 -15.22 -4.95 19.26
N VAL A 292 -16.51 -5.26 19.10
CA VAL A 292 -17.11 -5.48 17.77
C VAL A 292 -16.98 -4.25 16.88
N TRP A 293 -17.15 -3.06 17.47
CA TRP A 293 -17.02 -1.80 16.75
C TRP A 293 -15.57 -1.45 16.44
N VAL A 294 -14.63 -1.79 17.33
CA VAL A 294 -13.19 -1.62 17.10
C VAL A 294 -12.71 -2.54 15.98
N ASP A 295 -13.18 -3.79 15.95
CA ASP A 295 -12.81 -4.75 14.91
C ASP A 295 -13.41 -4.37 13.55
N ALA A 296 -14.66 -3.89 13.52
CA ALA A 296 -15.27 -3.35 12.30
C ALA A 296 -14.50 -2.14 11.75
N ALA A 297 -14.12 -1.25 12.65
CA ALA A 297 -13.33 -0.06 12.37
C ALA A 297 -11.94 -0.40 11.82
N ALA A 298 -11.21 -1.29 12.49
CA ALA A 298 -9.91 -1.76 12.05
C ALA A 298 -10.02 -2.47 10.71
N GLN A 299 -10.99 -3.37 10.54
CA GLN A 299 -11.15 -4.13 9.29
C GLN A 299 -11.37 -3.22 8.09
N ILE A 300 -12.23 -2.21 8.19
CA ILE A 300 -12.47 -1.30 7.06
C ILE A 300 -11.26 -0.41 6.77
N PHE A 301 -10.53 0.01 7.80
CA PHE A 301 -9.32 0.81 7.64
C PHE A 301 -8.21 0.01 6.95
N PHE A 302 -7.91 -1.19 7.42
CA PHE A 302 -6.90 -2.05 6.79
C PHE A 302 -7.31 -2.56 5.41
N SER A 303 -8.61 -2.71 5.16
CA SER A 303 -9.10 -3.17 3.85
C SER A 303 -9.11 -2.07 2.78
N LEU A 304 -9.59 -0.86 3.09
CA LEU A 304 -9.52 0.25 2.13
C LEU A 304 -8.11 0.85 2.00
N GLY A 305 -7.29 0.70 3.05
CA GLY A 305 -5.91 1.17 3.07
C GLY A 305 -5.67 2.68 2.97
N PRO A 306 -6.51 3.58 3.53
CA PRO A 306 -6.12 4.99 3.61
C PRO A 306 -4.94 5.18 4.58
N GLY A 307 -4.08 6.15 4.30
CA GLY A 307 -2.88 6.46 5.09
C GLY A 307 -1.64 5.64 4.72
N PHE A 308 -1.74 4.71 3.77
CA PHE A 308 -0.58 3.98 3.22
C PHE A 308 0.18 4.79 2.16
N GLY A 309 -0.32 5.95 1.74
CA GLY A 309 0.28 6.77 0.68
C GLY A 309 0.15 6.17 -0.73
N VAL A 310 -0.41 4.96 -0.85
CA VAL A 310 -0.62 4.26 -2.13
C VAL A 310 -1.70 4.96 -2.94
N LEU A 311 -2.83 5.31 -2.32
CA LEU A 311 -3.92 6.02 -2.98
C LEU A 311 -3.44 7.39 -3.48
N LEU A 312 -2.65 8.07 -2.65
CA LEU A 312 -2.01 9.34 -2.99
C LEU A 312 -1.06 9.18 -4.19
N ALA A 313 -0.18 8.18 -4.18
CA ALA A 313 0.74 7.91 -5.28
C ALA A 313 0.00 7.54 -6.58
N LEU A 314 -0.96 6.62 -6.55
CA LEU A 314 -1.71 6.20 -7.74
C LEU A 314 -2.54 7.36 -8.33
N SER A 315 -3.17 8.18 -7.49
CA SER A 315 -3.96 9.34 -7.94
C SER A 315 -3.12 10.50 -8.45
N SER A 316 -1.86 10.64 -8.04
CA SER A 316 -0.94 11.68 -8.53
C SER A 316 -0.69 11.64 -10.05
N TYR A 317 -0.83 10.45 -10.63
CA TYR A 317 -0.70 10.20 -12.08
C TYR A 317 -2.01 10.41 -12.86
N ASN A 318 -3.13 10.75 -12.19
CA ASN A 318 -4.38 11.09 -12.88
C ASN A 318 -4.33 12.47 -13.53
N SER A 319 -5.27 12.70 -14.45
CA SER A 319 -5.58 14.05 -14.91
C SER A 319 -6.27 14.85 -13.81
N PHE A 320 -5.99 16.16 -13.76
CA PHE A 320 -6.51 17.07 -12.74
C PHE A 320 -8.06 17.11 -12.70
N THR A 321 -8.71 16.98 -13.86
CA THR A 321 -10.17 17.02 -14.02
C THR A 321 -10.84 15.65 -13.93
N ASN A 322 -10.11 14.57 -13.60
CA ASN A 322 -10.71 13.26 -13.44
C ASN A 322 -11.67 13.23 -12.24
N ASN A 323 -12.79 12.51 -12.38
CA ASN A 323 -13.79 12.42 -11.32
C ASN A 323 -13.36 11.42 -10.23
N CYS A 324 -12.49 11.87 -9.33
CA CYS A 324 -11.99 11.08 -8.20
C CYS A 324 -13.07 10.73 -7.17
N TYR A 325 -14.14 11.53 -7.06
CA TYR A 325 -15.28 11.25 -6.18
C TYR A 325 -15.97 9.93 -6.57
N ARG A 326 -16.30 9.77 -7.86
CA ARG A 326 -16.92 8.53 -8.35
C ARG A 326 -15.97 7.34 -8.19
N ASP A 327 -14.69 7.54 -8.46
CA ASP A 327 -13.68 6.49 -8.36
C ASP A 327 -13.55 6.01 -6.91
N ALA A 328 -13.59 6.92 -5.92
CA ALA A 328 -13.57 6.60 -4.49
C ALA A 328 -14.78 5.78 -4.04
N ILE A 329 -15.99 6.21 -4.42
CA ILE A 329 -17.24 5.51 -4.05
C ILE A 329 -17.31 4.12 -4.69
N VAL A 330 -17.01 4.01 -5.99
CA VAL A 330 -17.06 2.74 -6.72
C VAL A 330 -16.04 1.76 -6.14
N THR A 331 -14.80 2.20 -5.91
CA THR A 331 -13.75 1.33 -5.38
C THR A 331 -14.11 0.83 -3.98
N SER A 332 -14.59 1.72 -3.12
CA SER A 332 -14.98 1.35 -1.75
C SER A 332 -16.15 0.36 -1.72
N LEU A 333 -17.14 0.57 -2.61
CA LEU A 333 -18.28 -0.34 -2.74
C LEU A 333 -17.83 -1.71 -3.26
N VAL A 334 -17.01 -1.75 -4.31
CA VAL A 334 -16.46 -3.00 -4.85
C VAL A 334 -15.68 -3.72 -3.76
N ASN A 335 -14.79 -3.05 -3.03
CA ASN A 335 -14.05 -3.65 -1.91
C ASN A 335 -14.97 -4.31 -0.86
N CYS A 336 -16.00 -3.58 -0.40
CA CYS A 336 -16.95 -4.11 0.58
C CYS A 336 -17.76 -5.29 0.04
N LEU A 337 -18.22 -5.21 -1.21
CA LEU A 337 -18.96 -6.29 -1.87
C LEU A 337 -18.08 -7.52 -2.08
N THR A 338 -16.83 -7.35 -2.50
CA THR A 338 -15.88 -8.45 -2.66
C THR A 338 -15.64 -9.17 -1.34
N SER A 339 -15.45 -8.43 -0.25
CA SER A 339 -15.32 -9.01 1.09
C SER A 339 -16.54 -9.85 1.48
N PHE A 340 -17.74 -9.29 1.23
CA PHE A 340 -19.00 -9.96 1.53
C PHE A 340 -19.20 -11.23 0.70
N VAL A 341 -18.95 -11.18 -0.61
CA VAL A 341 -19.03 -12.32 -1.54
C VAL A 341 -17.98 -13.37 -1.19
N SER A 342 -16.76 -12.95 -0.85
CA SER A 342 -15.72 -13.86 -0.42
C SER A 342 -16.15 -14.62 0.85
N GLY A 343 -16.84 -13.97 1.78
CA GLY A 343 -17.48 -14.65 2.92
C GLY A 343 -18.37 -15.82 2.53
N PHE A 344 -19.20 -15.70 1.49
CA PHE A 344 -19.98 -16.84 1.00
C PHE A 344 -19.12 -17.95 0.42
N VAL A 345 -18.11 -17.61 -0.40
CA VAL A 345 -17.17 -18.60 -0.94
C VAL A 345 -16.50 -19.37 0.19
N ILE A 346 -16.07 -18.65 1.21
CA ILE A 346 -15.36 -19.22 2.36
C ILE A 346 -16.30 -20.14 3.16
N PHE A 347 -17.43 -19.63 3.60
CA PHE A 347 -18.31 -20.35 4.51
C PHE A 347 -19.08 -21.50 3.84
N THR A 348 -19.37 -21.45 2.54
CA THR A 348 -19.97 -22.60 1.84
C THR A 348 -19.04 -23.81 1.86
N VAL A 349 -17.74 -23.58 1.64
CA VAL A 349 -16.70 -24.63 1.70
C VAL A 349 -16.49 -25.13 3.13
N LEU A 350 -16.48 -24.23 4.14
CA LEU A 350 -16.41 -24.64 5.55
C LEU A 350 -17.65 -25.43 6.00
N GLY A 351 -18.84 -25.06 5.49
CA GLY A 351 -20.08 -25.79 5.74
C GLY A 351 -20.04 -27.22 5.21
N TYR A 352 -19.53 -27.41 3.99
CA TYR A 352 -19.26 -28.74 3.44
C TYR A 352 -18.28 -29.54 4.30
N MET A 353 -17.19 -28.91 4.73
CA MET A 353 -16.19 -29.56 5.57
C MET A 353 -16.76 -29.97 6.94
N ALA A 354 -17.60 -29.13 7.55
CA ALA A 354 -18.30 -29.45 8.80
C ALA A 354 -19.32 -30.59 8.62
N GLU A 355 -19.99 -30.66 7.47
CA GLU A 355 -20.89 -31.76 7.13
C GLU A 355 -20.15 -33.08 6.99
N MET A 356 -19.02 -33.09 6.28
CA MET A 356 -18.22 -34.30 6.13
C MET A 356 -17.59 -34.76 7.44
N ARG A 357 -17.17 -33.82 8.30
CA ARG A 357 -16.60 -34.12 9.61
C ARG A 357 -17.64 -34.42 10.69
N GLN A 358 -18.93 -34.22 10.42
CA GLN A 358 -20.02 -34.36 11.41
C GLN A 358 -19.79 -33.52 12.69
N VAL A 359 -19.14 -32.36 12.55
CA VAL A 359 -18.89 -31.39 13.63
C VAL A 359 -19.59 -30.07 13.35
N GLU A 360 -19.55 -29.15 14.30
CA GLU A 360 -20.03 -27.79 14.08
C GLU A 360 -19.05 -26.97 13.23
N VAL A 361 -19.57 -25.99 12.48
CA VAL A 361 -18.74 -25.12 11.62
C VAL A 361 -17.71 -24.34 12.44
N GLU A 362 -18.05 -23.98 13.68
CA GLU A 362 -17.15 -23.28 14.62
C GLU A 362 -15.89 -24.08 14.90
N ASP A 363 -15.99 -25.41 15.03
CA ASP A 363 -14.86 -26.29 15.35
C ASP A 363 -13.84 -26.39 14.21
N VAL A 364 -14.32 -26.25 12.97
CA VAL A 364 -13.49 -26.25 11.77
C VAL A 364 -12.85 -24.88 11.52
N ALA A 365 -13.47 -23.81 12.01
CA ALA A 365 -13.02 -22.43 11.83
C ALA A 365 -12.15 -21.90 13.00
N ARG A 366 -11.69 -22.79 13.91
CA ARG A 366 -10.92 -22.43 15.10
C ARG A 366 -9.56 -21.81 14.79
N ASP A 367 -8.95 -22.20 13.67
CA ASP A 367 -7.62 -21.74 13.27
C ASP A 367 -7.65 -20.28 12.85
N LYS A 368 -6.96 -19.44 13.64
CA LYS A 368 -6.87 -17.99 13.40
C LYS A 368 -5.77 -17.70 12.38
N GLY A 369 -6.01 -16.72 11.51
CA GLY A 369 -4.95 -16.16 10.66
C GLY A 369 -4.76 -16.88 9.32
N PRO A 370 -3.55 -16.81 8.74
CA PRO A 370 -3.21 -17.44 7.46
C PRO A 370 -3.44 -18.95 7.43
N SER A 371 -3.39 -19.63 8.58
CA SER A 371 -3.67 -21.07 8.71
C SER A 371 -5.02 -21.47 8.11
N LEU A 372 -6.03 -20.59 8.15
CA LEU A 372 -7.31 -20.84 7.51
C LEU A 372 -7.15 -21.10 6.01
N LEU A 373 -6.36 -20.27 5.31
CA LEU A 373 -6.10 -20.37 3.86
C LEU A 373 -5.15 -21.50 3.47
N PHE A 374 -4.23 -21.89 4.35
CA PHE A 374 -3.18 -22.86 4.02
C PHE A 374 -3.42 -24.27 4.59
N ILE A 375 -4.37 -24.42 5.52
CA ILE A 375 -4.76 -25.70 6.12
C ILE A 375 -6.19 -26.03 5.74
N THR A 376 -7.16 -25.24 6.22
CA THR A 376 -8.59 -25.57 6.13
C THR A 376 -9.08 -25.56 4.67
N TYR A 377 -8.66 -24.58 3.86
CA TYR A 377 -9.04 -24.52 2.44
C TYR A 377 -8.45 -25.65 1.61
N PRO A 378 -7.12 -25.89 1.63
CA PRO A 378 -6.53 -26.97 0.85
C PRO A 378 -7.09 -28.33 1.25
N GLU A 379 -7.37 -28.53 2.54
CA GLU A 379 -8.05 -29.72 3.04
C GLU A 379 -9.46 -29.86 2.45
N ALA A 380 -10.29 -28.82 2.49
CA ALA A 380 -11.63 -28.88 1.92
C ALA A 380 -11.59 -29.13 0.40
N ILE A 381 -10.66 -28.50 -0.33
CA ILE A 381 -10.47 -28.66 -1.77
C ILE A 381 -10.01 -30.09 -2.11
N ALA A 382 -9.13 -30.68 -1.31
CA ALA A 382 -8.62 -32.04 -1.53
C ALA A 382 -9.74 -33.09 -1.59
N ASN A 383 -10.84 -32.85 -0.88
CA ASN A 383 -11.99 -33.75 -0.80
C ASN A 383 -13.03 -33.54 -1.92
N MET A 384 -12.87 -32.51 -2.75
CA MET A 384 -13.78 -32.26 -3.86
C MET A 384 -13.36 -33.04 -5.11
N MET A 385 -14.33 -33.56 -5.86
CA MET A 385 -14.05 -34.05 -7.22
C MET A 385 -13.45 -32.93 -8.08
N GLY A 386 -12.32 -33.23 -8.75
CA GLY A 386 -11.55 -32.23 -9.50
C GLY A 386 -10.64 -31.36 -8.64
N SER A 387 -10.21 -31.85 -7.47
CA SER A 387 -9.41 -31.13 -6.47
C SER A 387 -8.19 -30.40 -7.03
N THR A 388 -7.45 -31.01 -7.96
CA THR A 388 -6.29 -30.39 -8.64
C THR A 388 -6.66 -29.07 -9.33
N PHE A 389 -7.77 -29.04 -10.07
CA PHE A 389 -8.22 -27.83 -10.77
C PHE A 389 -8.57 -26.71 -9.78
N PHE A 390 -9.34 -27.04 -8.74
CA PHE A 390 -9.74 -26.07 -7.72
C PHE A 390 -8.56 -25.55 -6.91
N ALA A 391 -7.57 -26.40 -6.59
CA ALA A 391 -6.35 -26.00 -5.90
C ALA A 391 -5.53 -25.01 -6.76
N ILE A 392 -5.33 -25.33 -8.05
CA ILE A 392 -4.60 -24.46 -8.97
C ILE A 392 -5.25 -23.08 -9.05
N ILE A 393 -6.56 -22.99 -9.32
CA ILE A 393 -7.22 -21.67 -9.46
C ILE A 393 -7.24 -20.90 -8.14
N PHE A 394 -7.38 -21.58 -6.99
CA PHE A 394 -7.38 -20.95 -5.68
C PHE A 394 -6.02 -20.33 -5.34
N PHE A 395 -4.93 -21.05 -5.54
CA PHE A 395 -3.59 -20.51 -5.27
C PHE A 395 -3.15 -19.48 -6.31
N VAL A 396 -3.59 -19.59 -7.58
CA VAL A 396 -3.41 -18.51 -8.56
C VAL A 396 -4.12 -17.24 -8.10
N MET A 397 -5.38 -17.34 -7.65
CA MET A 397 -6.12 -16.20 -7.10
C MET A 397 -5.37 -15.56 -5.94
N MET A 398 -4.88 -16.35 -4.98
CA MET A 398 -4.11 -15.84 -3.84
C MET A 398 -2.84 -15.10 -4.28
N ILE A 399 -2.10 -15.64 -5.25
CA ILE A 399 -0.90 -14.99 -5.78
C ILE A 399 -1.26 -13.66 -6.46
N THR A 400 -2.31 -13.64 -7.29
CA THR A 400 -2.74 -12.43 -8.00
C THR A 400 -3.22 -11.33 -7.05
N LEU A 401 -3.99 -11.67 -6.00
CA LEU A 401 -4.41 -10.72 -4.97
C LEU A 401 -3.22 -10.14 -4.21
N GLY A 402 -2.22 -10.96 -3.88
CA GLY A 402 -1.01 -10.49 -3.21
C GLY A 402 -0.14 -9.60 -4.08
N LEU A 403 -0.02 -9.91 -5.38
CA LEU A 403 0.80 -9.15 -6.31
C LEU A 403 0.27 -7.72 -6.48
N ASP A 404 -1.04 -7.52 -6.62
CA ASP A 404 -1.61 -6.18 -6.80
C ASP A 404 -1.39 -5.26 -5.59
N SER A 405 -1.60 -5.77 -4.37
CA SER A 405 -1.30 -4.99 -3.16
C SER A 405 0.19 -4.63 -3.07
N THR A 406 1.07 -5.57 -3.47
CA THR A 406 2.53 -5.34 -3.49
C THR A 406 2.92 -4.29 -4.54
N PHE A 407 2.31 -4.32 -5.72
CA PHE A 407 2.52 -3.31 -6.76
C PHE A 407 2.16 -1.92 -6.24
N GLY A 408 0.99 -1.77 -5.60
CA GLY A 408 0.56 -0.50 -5.00
C GLY A 408 1.52 -0.03 -3.90
N GLY A 409 1.85 -0.90 -2.95
CA GLY A 409 2.72 -0.58 -1.81
C GLY A 409 4.12 -0.11 -2.23
N LEU A 410 4.76 -0.81 -3.17
CA LEU A 410 6.09 -0.42 -3.64
C LEU A 410 6.04 0.82 -4.55
N GLU A 411 5.01 0.97 -5.40
CA GLU A 411 4.88 2.19 -6.21
C GLU A 411 4.74 3.44 -5.30
N ALA A 412 4.08 3.33 -4.14
CA ALA A 412 4.01 4.44 -3.19
C ALA A 412 5.39 4.90 -2.69
N ILE A 413 6.26 3.96 -2.32
CA ILE A 413 7.65 4.26 -1.93
C ILE A 413 8.40 4.86 -3.12
N ILE A 414 8.25 4.24 -4.30
CA ILE A 414 8.96 4.66 -5.50
C ILE A 414 8.60 6.09 -5.86
N THR A 415 7.31 6.39 -5.96
CA THR A 415 6.79 7.71 -6.25
C THR A 415 7.21 8.73 -5.18
N ALA A 416 7.15 8.38 -3.89
CA ALA A 416 7.52 9.29 -2.81
C ALA A 416 9.00 9.71 -2.86
N VAL A 417 9.91 8.79 -3.17
CA VAL A 417 11.35 9.08 -3.25
C VAL A 417 11.73 9.77 -4.55
N LEU A 418 11.16 9.34 -5.68
CA LEU A 418 11.40 9.98 -6.99
C LEU A 418 10.95 11.44 -7.01
N ASP A 419 9.83 11.75 -6.37
CA ASP A 419 9.30 13.12 -6.31
C ASP A 419 10.06 14.02 -5.31
N GLU A 420 10.80 13.44 -4.36
CA GLU A 420 11.58 14.21 -3.39
C GLU A 420 12.98 14.53 -3.94
N TYR A 421 13.57 13.61 -4.71
CA TYR A 421 14.91 13.74 -5.30
C TYR A 421 14.88 13.52 -6.82
N PRO A 422 14.20 14.39 -7.59
CA PRO A 422 13.97 14.19 -9.02
C PRO A 422 15.27 14.13 -9.83
N ASP A 423 16.22 15.04 -9.57
CA ASP A 423 17.45 15.18 -10.36
C ASP A 423 18.36 13.94 -10.29
N GLN A 424 18.28 13.18 -9.20
CA GLN A 424 19.15 12.02 -8.96
C GLN A 424 18.58 10.72 -9.52
N PHE A 425 17.26 10.51 -9.37
CA PHE A 425 16.65 9.20 -9.58
C PHE A 425 15.70 9.12 -10.78
N TYR A 426 15.24 10.25 -11.34
CA TYR A 426 14.26 10.23 -12.45
C TYR A 426 14.80 9.48 -13.68
N HIS A 427 16.02 9.81 -14.13
CA HIS A 427 16.65 9.13 -15.27
C HIS A 427 17.12 7.69 -14.97
N ARG A 428 17.20 7.31 -13.69
CA ARG A 428 17.69 6.00 -13.23
C ARG A 428 16.61 5.21 -12.49
N ARG A 429 15.34 5.44 -12.84
CA ARG A 429 14.19 4.80 -12.20
C ARG A 429 14.33 3.28 -12.14
N GLU A 430 14.69 2.62 -13.24
CA GLU A 430 14.83 1.16 -13.31
C GLU A 430 15.86 0.63 -12.30
N LEU A 431 17.00 1.31 -12.16
CA LEU A 431 18.05 0.95 -11.19
C LEU A 431 17.58 1.17 -9.75
N PHE A 432 16.84 2.26 -9.49
CA PHE A 432 16.28 2.53 -8.18
C PHE A 432 15.23 1.49 -7.77
N VAL A 433 14.33 1.11 -8.69
CA VAL A 433 13.35 0.03 -8.46
C VAL A 433 14.07 -1.30 -8.20
N LEU A 434 15.13 -1.61 -8.95
CA LEU A 434 15.95 -2.80 -8.70
C LEU A 434 16.55 -2.78 -7.28
N CYS A 435 17.15 -1.66 -6.87
CA CYS A 435 17.70 -1.50 -5.54
C CYS A 435 16.65 -1.69 -4.44
N LEU A 436 15.47 -1.06 -4.59
CA LEU A 436 14.36 -1.20 -3.64
C LEU A 436 13.87 -2.66 -3.54
N VAL A 437 13.70 -3.34 -4.67
CA VAL A 437 13.31 -4.75 -4.72
C VAL A 437 14.35 -5.64 -4.04
N VAL A 438 15.64 -5.38 -4.24
CA VAL A 438 16.72 -6.11 -3.55
C VAL A 438 16.67 -5.87 -2.04
N VAL A 439 16.44 -4.64 -1.59
CA VAL A 439 16.25 -4.34 -0.15
C VAL A 439 15.05 -5.10 0.42
N CYS A 440 13.93 -5.13 -0.31
CA CYS A 440 12.73 -5.88 0.09
C CYS A 440 12.99 -7.39 0.14
N PHE A 441 13.71 -7.94 -0.84
CA PHE A 441 14.11 -9.34 -0.87
C PHE A 441 14.98 -9.70 0.34
N LEU A 442 16.02 -8.91 0.61
CA LEU A 442 16.91 -9.12 1.76
C LEU A 442 16.17 -9.03 3.10
N GLY A 443 15.24 -8.08 3.26
CA GLY A 443 14.41 -7.98 4.47
C GLY A 443 13.47 -9.19 4.63
N SER A 444 12.89 -9.67 3.53
CA SER A 444 12.03 -10.86 3.50
C SER A 444 12.79 -12.17 3.80
N LEU A 445 14.13 -12.20 3.73
CA LEU A 445 14.89 -13.39 4.13
C LEU A 445 14.69 -13.72 5.62
N SER A 446 14.46 -12.71 6.46
CA SER A 446 14.21 -12.91 7.90
C SER A 446 12.92 -13.70 8.17
N THR A 447 11.90 -13.53 7.32
CA THR A 447 10.60 -14.20 7.41
C THR A 447 10.56 -15.53 6.65
N LEU A 448 11.60 -15.88 5.90
CA LEU A 448 11.73 -17.17 5.18
C LEU A 448 12.44 -18.27 5.99
N THR A 449 12.74 -18.00 7.26
CA THR A 449 13.35 -18.97 8.17
C THR A 449 12.35 -20.06 8.58
N ASN A 450 12.83 -21.17 9.17
CA ASN A 450 11.96 -22.21 9.72
C ASN A 450 10.92 -21.65 10.72
N GLY A 451 11.33 -20.73 11.58
CA GLY A 451 10.49 -19.96 12.50
C GLY A 451 9.90 -18.68 11.91
N GLY A 452 9.98 -18.51 10.58
CA GLY A 452 9.61 -17.28 9.89
C GLY A 452 8.15 -16.87 10.07
N ALA A 453 7.24 -17.84 10.21
CA ALA A 453 5.84 -17.58 10.54
C ALA A 453 5.66 -16.80 11.86
N TYR A 454 6.55 -17.02 12.84
CA TYR A 454 6.51 -16.26 14.08
C TYR A 454 6.90 -14.79 13.88
N VAL A 455 7.87 -14.55 13.00
CA VAL A 455 8.33 -13.20 12.61
C VAL A 455 7.26 -12.48 11.80
N VAL A 456 6.63 -13.16 10.85
CA VAL A 456 5.49 -12.64 10.06
C VAL A 456 4.40 -12.14 10.99
N LYS A 457 3.97 -12.96 11.96
CA LYS A 457 2.91 -12.57 12.89
C LYS A 457 3.31 -11.39 13.78
N LEU A 458 4.58 -11.30 14.20
CA LEU A 458 5.10 -10.17 14.98
C LEU A 458 5.08 -8.86 14.16
N LEU A 459 5.55 -8.90 12.91
CA LEU A 459 5.59 -7.75 12.02
C LEU A 459 4.20 -7.27 11.60
N GLU A 460 3.28 -8.19 11.33
CA GLU A 460 1.88 -7.89 10.99
C GLU A 460 1.20 -7.12 12.13
N GLU A 461 1.27 -7.64 13.36
CA GLU A 461 0.53 -7.10 14.50
C GLU A 461 1.14 -5.79 15.02
N PHE A 462 2.47 -5.74 15.19
CA PHE A 462 3.15 -4.61 15.84
C PHE A 462 3.80 -3.63 14.85
N GLY A 463 4.35 -4.12 13.74
CA GLY A 463 5.05 -3.27 12.79
C GLY A 463 4.11 -2.33 12.04
N VAL A 464 3.00 -2.88 11.53
CA VAL A 464 2.04 -2.14 10.70
C VAL A 464 0.86 -1.65 11.52
N GLY A 465 0.26 -2.53 12.33
CA GLY A 465 -1.05 -2.33 12.94
C GLY A 465 -1.26 -0.96 13.60
N SER A 466 -0.55 -0.67 14.69
CA SER A 466 -0.76 0.59 15.42
C SER A 466 -0.11 1.80 14.71
N SER A 467 0.99 1.58 13.99
CA SER A 467 1.76 2.63 13.32
C SER A 467 0.98 3.29 12.18
N ILE A 468 0.32 2.50 11.32
CA ILE A 468 -0.42 3.02 10.18
C ILE A 468 -1.64 3.84 10.61
N ILE A 469 -2.34 3.40 11.66
CA ILE A 469 -3.53 4.10 12.19
C ILE A 469 -3.10 5.44 12.79
N ALA A 470 -1.97 5.46 13.51
CA ALA A 470 -1.40 6.70 14.06
C ALA A 470 -0.97 7.67 12.95
N VAL A 471 -0.35 7.18 11.88
CA VAL A 471 0.03 7.99 10.71
C VAL A 471 -1.21 8.54 10.00
N GLY A 472 -2.21 7.70 9.73
CA GLY A 472 -3.47 8.14 9.11
C GLY A 472 -4.24 9.16 9.96
N PHE A 473 -4.16 9.06 11.29
CA PHE A 473 -4.73 10.05 12.21
C PHE A 473 -4.03 11.41 12.08
N LEU A 474 -2.70 11.41 12.07
CA LEU A 474 -1.93 12.65 11.89
C LEU A 474 -2.15 13.26 10.51
N GLU A 475 -2.25 12.44 9.46
CA GLU A 475 -2.57 12.91 8.12
C GLU A 475 -3.95 13.59 8.07
N ALA A 476 -4.97 12.94 8.63
CA ALA A 476 -6.32 13.50 8.69
C ALA A 476 -6.35 14.84 9.44
N ILE A 477 -5.63 14.97 10.56
CA ILE A 477 -5.50 16.22 11.30
C ILE A 477 -4.75 17.28 10.50
N ALA A 478 -3.62 16.91 9.88
CA ALA A 478 -2.80 17.85 9.13
C ALA A 478 -3.57 18.44 7.94
N VAL A 479 -4.35 17.63 7.23
CA VAL A 479 -5.17 18.09 6.10
C VAL A 479 -6.41 18.86 6.56
N SER A 480 -7.16 18.34 7.54
CA SER A 480 -8.44 18.95 7.93
C SER A 480 -8.30 20.20 8.80
N TRP A 481 -7.35 20.21 9.75
CA TRP A 481 -7.20 21.28 10.74
C TRP A 481 -6.08 22.26 10.41
N PHE A 482 -4.88 21.78 10.07
CA PHE A 482 -3.72 22.65 9.82
C PHE A 482 -3.79 23.31 8.44
N TYR A 483 -3.96 22.51 7.38
CA TYR A 483 -4.15 23.05 6.04
C TYR A 483 -5.50 23.77 5.91
N GLY A 484 -6.50 23.25 6.62
CA GLY A 484 -7.81 23.87 6.78
C GLY A 484 -8.82 23.35 5.77
N ILE A 485 -9.93 22.82 6.28
CA ILE A 485 -11.01 22.20 5.50
C ILE A 485 -11.60 23.08 4.40
N HIS A 486 -11.62 24.41 4.61
CA HIS A 486 -12.14 25.34 3.62
C HIS A 486 -11.22 25.46 2.41
N ARG A 487 -9.90 25.43 2.60
CA ARG A 487 -8.93 25.44 1.50
C ARG A 487 -9.02 24.14 0.71
N PHE A 488 -8.98 23.01 1.42
CA PHE A 488 -9.16 21.70 0.80
C PHE A 488 -10.49 21.57 0.04
N SER A 489 -11.58 22.11 0.58
CA SER A 489 -12.88 22.16 -0.12
C SER A 489 -12.82 22.98 -1.42
N ASN A 490 -12.03 24.07 -1.45
CA ASN A 490 -11.85 24.88 -2.65
C ASN A 490 -10.98 24.14 -3.69
N ASP A 491 -9.98 23.39 -3.25
CA ASP A 491 -9.14 22.56 -4.12
C ASP A 491 -9.96 21.46 -4.80
N VAL A 492 -10.82 20.78 -4.03
CA VAL A 492 -11.78 19.80 -4.56
C VAL A 492 -12.75 20.46 -5.55
N GLN A 493 -13.23 21.66 -5.24
CA GLN A 493 -14.10 22.42 -6.15
C GLN A 493 -13.37 22.79 -7.44
N ALA A 494 -12.08 23.14 -7.37
CA ALA A 494 -11.27 23.46 -8.55
C ALA A 494 -11.06 22.23 -9.46
N MET A 495 -10.94 21.02 -8.88
CA MET A 495 -10.80 19.78 -9.66
C MET A 495 -12.11 19.29 -10.28
N LEU A 496 -13.18 19.24 -9.47
CA LEU A 496 -14.44 18.57 -9.83
C LEU A 496 -15.52 19.55 -10.30
N GLY A 497 -15.28 20.86 -10.19
CA GLY A 497 -16.26 21.92 -10.45
C GLY A 497 -17.35 22.05 -9.39
N LYS A 498 -17.36 21.20 -8.36
CA LYS A 498 -18.35 21.20 -7.27
C LYS A 498 -17.66 21.06 -5.92
N ALA A 499 -18.06 21.89 -4.96
CA ALA A 499 -17.56 21.79 -3.61
C ALA A 499 -18.10 20.52 -2.91
N PRO A 500 -17.29 19.89 -2.04
CA PRO A 500 -17.75 18.77 -1.22
C PRO A 500 -18.89 19.22 -0.29
N GLY A 501 -19.90 18.37 -0.17
CA GLY A 501 -21.05 18.60 0.70
C GLY A 501 -20.69 18.64 2.20
N LEU A 502 -21.65 19.07 3.03
CA LEU A 502 -21.45 19.19 4.48
C LEU A 502 -21.08 17.86 5.13
N PHE A 503 -21.65 16.75 4.65
CA PHE A 503 -21.34 15.40 5.11
C PHE A 503 -19.82 15.12 5.10
N TRP A 504 -19.16 15.31 3.95
CA TRP A 504 -17.72 15.07 3.82
C TRP A 504 -16.91 15.97 4.75
N LYS A 505 -17.28 17.25 4.87
CA LYS A 505 -16.59 18.19 5.75
C LYS A 505 -16.68 17.78 7.22
N VAL A 506 -17.86 17.36 7.68
CA VAL A 506 -18.06 16.87 9.06
C VAL A 506 -17.29 15.57 9.29
N CYS A 507 -17.28 14.65 8.32
CA CYS A 507 -16.52 13.42 8.41
C CYS A 507 -15.02 13.72 8.55
N TRP A 508 -14.45 14.55 7.67
CA TRP A 508 -13.02 14.87 7.68
C TRP A 508 -12.56 15.63 8.93
N VAL A 509 -13.37 16.56 9.43
CA VAL A 509 -12.96 17.42 10.57
C VAL A 509 -13.16 16.74 11.92
N ALA A 510 -14.23 15.95 12.08
CA ALA A 510 -14.62 15.44 13.39
C ALA A 510 -14.69 13.91 13.42
N ILE A 511 -15.47 13.29 12.53
CA ILE A 511 -15.81 11.86 12.68
C ILE A 511 -14.60 10.98 12.41
N SER A 512 -13.89 11.16 11.30
CA SER A 512 -12.73 10.33 10.94
C SER A 512 -11.57 10.49 11.93
N PRO A 513 -11.17 11.70 12.36
CA PRO A 513 -10.15 11.85 13.41
C PRO A 513 -10.57 11.24 14.76
N ALA A 514 -11.82 11.43 15.19
CA ALA A 514 -12.32 10.84 16.44
C ALA A 514 -12.35 9.31 16.38
N PHE A 515 -12.75 8.76 15.24
CA PHE A 515 -12.74 7.34 14.93
C PHE A 515 -11.33 6.74 15.02
N LEU A 516 -10.34 7.35 14.35
CA LEU A 516 -8.96 6.87 14.40
C LEU A 516 -8.36 7.01 15.80
N ALA A 517 -8.59 8.13 16.49
CA ALA A 517 -8.15 8.33 17.86
C ALA A 517 -8.69 7.26 18.81
N TYR A 518 -9.97 6.91 18.64
CA TYR A 518 -10.62 5.86 19.42
C TYR A 518 -9.97 4.48 19.20
N ILE A 519 -9.67 4.10 17.94
CA ILE A 519 -8.98 2.83 17.65
C ILE A 519 -7.57 2.81 18.26
N ILE A 520 -6.82 3.91 18.14
CA ILE A 520 -5.47 4.02 18.73
C ILE A 520 -5.53 3.82 20.24
N VAL A 521 -6.44 4.52 20.93
CA VAL A 521 -6.61 4.38 22.39
C VAL A 521 -7.01 2.96 22.76
N SER A 522 -7.94 2.34 22.03
CA SER A 522 -8.36 0.96 22.29
C SER A 522 -7.21 -0.04 22.09
N SER A 523 -6.42 0.13 21.02
CA SER A 523 -5.25 -0.72 20.71
C SER A 523 -4.18 -0.63 21.80
N LEU A 524 -3.92 0.58 22.32
CA LEU A 524 -2.94 0.80 23.39
C LEU A 524 -3.40 0.28 24.75
N LEU A 525 -4.71 0.29 25.03
CA LEU A 525 -5.26 -0.18 26.32
C LEU A 525 -5.40 -1.71 26.39
N LYS A 526 -5.64 -2.38 25.26
CA LYS A 526 -5.85 -3.82 25.20
C LYS A 526 -4.88 -4.47 24.21
N ALA A 527 -3.67 -4.77 24.68
CA ALA A 527 -2.74 -5.59 23.91
C ALA A 527 -3.26 -7.05 23.84
N PRO A 528 -3.51 -7.62 22.65
CA PRO A 528 -3.93 -9.00 22.55
C PRO A 528 -2.78 -9.95 22.93
N PRO A 529 -3.06 -11.10 23.58
CA PRO A 529 -2.04 -12.12 23.78
C PRO A 529 -1.61 -12.68 22.43
N LEU A 530 -0.34 -12.49 22.08
CA LEU A 530 0.25 -13.08 20.88
C LEU A 530 0.43 -14.59 21.07
N ALA A 531 -0.30 -15.37 20.30
CA ALA A 531 -0.11 -16.81 20.18
C ALA A 531 -0.23 -17.22 18.72
N LEU A 532 0.60 -18.18 18.30
CA LEU A 532 0.54 -18.79 16.99
C LEU A 532 0.74 -20.30 17.16
N PHE A 533 -0.21 -21.09 16.65
CA PHE A 533 -0.31 -22.52 16.96
C PHE A 533 -0.34 -22.74 18.49
N ASP A 534 0.44 -23.71 18.99
CA ASP A 534 0.59 -24.01 20.42
C ASP A 534 1.69 -23.17 21.10
N TYR A 535 2.34 -22.24 20.38
CA TYR A 535 3.41 -21.41 20.91
C TYR A 535 2.89 -20.07 21.45
N LYS A 536 3.17 -19.83 22.73
CA LYS A 536 2.94 -18.53 23.38
C LYS A 536 4.19 -17.67 23.25
N TYR A 537 3.99 -16.44 22.76
CA TYR A 537 5.09 -15.50 22.60
C TYR A 537 5.63 -15.07 23.97
N PRO A 538 6.97 -15.00 24.14
CA PRO A 538 7.59 -14.57 25.38
C PRO A 538 7.43 -13.06 25.56
N ASP A 539 7.33 -12.56 26.79
CA ASP A 539 7.05 -11.14 27.07
C ASP A 539 8.03 -10.15 26.41
N TRP A 540 9.31 -10.53 26.27
CA TRP A 540 10.31 -9.69 25.60
C TRP A 540 9.97 -9.46 24.11
N SER A 541 9.24 -10.37 23.46
CA SER A 541 8.86 -10.23 22.06
C SER A 541 7.83 -9.12 21.86
N ILE A 542 6.98 -8.85 22.86
CA ILE A 542 6.05 -7.72 22.84
C ILE A 542 6.83 -6.39 22.90
N ILE A 543 7.86 -6.32 23.73
CA ILE A 543 8.74 -5.13 23.82
C ILE A 543 9.43 -4.89 22.46
N VAL A 544 9.96 -5.95 21.84
CA VAL A 544 10.54 -5.87 20.50
C VAL A 544 9.50 -5.42 19.47
N GLY A 545 8.27 -5.93 19.54
CA GLY A 545 7.17 -5.49 18.71
C GLY A 545 6.92 -3.98 18.82
N TYR A 546 6.81 -3.45 20.05
CA TYR A 546 6.65 -2.00 20.26
C TYR A 546 7.85 -1.18 19.75
N ILE A 547 9.07 -1.68 19.89
CA ILE A 547 10.26 -1.02 19.33
C ILE A 547 10.18 -0.95 17.80
N VAL A 548 9.76 -2.03 17.14
CA VAL A 548 9.56 -2.08 15.68
C VAL A 548 8.43 -1.15 15.23
N GLY A 549 7.33 -1.09 15.98
CA GLY A 549 6.26 -0.12 15.70
C GLY A 549 6.77 1.32 15.82
N LEU A 550 7.45 1.63 16.92
CA LEU A 550 8.00 2.96 17.18
C LEU A 550 9.08 3.37 16.16
N SER A 551 9.90 2.44 15.65
CA SER A 551 10.94 2.77 14.66
C SER A 551 10.37 3.28 13.33
N SER A 552 9.12 2.95 13.00
CA SER A 552 8.43 3.55 11.86
C SER A 552 7.85 4.94 12.19
N PHE A 553 7.25 5.10 13.36
CA PHE A 553 6.56 6.34 13.75
C PHE A 553 7.52 7.47 14.16
N ILE A 554 8.70 7.14 14.69
CA ILE A 554 9.67 8.12 15.25
C ILE A 554 10.15 9.17 14.23
N TRP A 555 10.06 8.87 12.93
CA TRP A 555 10.39 9.82 11.86
C TRP A 555 9.52 11.07 11.87
N VAL A 556 8.28 10.97 12.36
CA VAL A 556 7.38 12.13 12.50
C VAL A 556 7.93 13.14 13.51
N PRO A 557 8.10 12.82 14.81
CA PRO A 557 8.63 13.78 15.78
C PRO A 557 10.06 14.19 15.50
N ILE A 558 10.93 13.29 14.99
CA ILE A 558 12.29 13.65 14.59
C ILE A 558 12.28 14.76 13.54
N TYR A 559 11.44 14.63 12.51
CA TYR A 559 11.36 15.66 11.47
C TYR A 559 10.78 16.97 12.00
N MET A 560 9.77 16.91 12.88
CA MET A 560 9.20 18.10 13.53
C MET A 560 10.28 18.86 14.30
N VAL A 561 11.07 18.17 15.14
CA VAL A 561 12.16 18.77 15.92
C VAL A 561 13.25 19.31 14.99
N TYR A 562 13.67 18.53 13.99
CA TYR A 562 14.65 18.96 12.99
C TYR A 562 14.23 20.28 12.33
N LYS A 563 12.99 20.37 11.84
CA LYS A 563 12.50 21.56 11.14
C LYS A 563 12.34 22.76 12.07
N LEU A 564 11.92 22.56 13.32
CA LEU A 564 11.81 23.63 14.32
C LEU A 564 13.18 24.18 14.75
N VAL A 565 14.19 23.32 14.89
CA VAL A 565 15.55 23.72 15.30
C VAL A 565 16.32 24.42 14.18
N TRP A 566 16.16 23.94 12.95
CA TRP A 566 16.92 24.46 11.79
C TRP A 566 16.31 25.71 11.15
N THR A 567 15.05 26.04 11.42
CA THR A 567 14.43 27.25 10.88
C THR A 567 14.80 28.46 11.75
N PRO A 568 15.51 29.48 11.21
CA PRO A 568 15.94 30.62 12.00
C PRO A 568 14.74 31.51 12.38
N GLY A 569 14.63 31.89 13.66
CA GLY A 569 13.61 32.83 14.14
C GLY A 569 13.18 32.57 15.58
N SER A 570 12.24 33.38 16.07
CA SER A 570 11.58 33.13 17.36
C SER A 570 10.58 31.96 17.24
N LEU A 571 10.35 31.20 18.32
CA LEU A 571 9.46 30.01 18.30
C LEU A 571 8.05 30.29 17.73
N LYS A 572 7.50 31.50 17.95
CA LYS A 572 6.19 31.89 17.38
C LYS A 572 6.26 32.16 15.87
N GLN A 573 7.33 32.78 15.39
CA GLN A 573 7.55 33.03 13.95
C GLN A 573 7.85 31.73 13.21
N VAL A 574 8.70 30.89 13.79
CA VAL A 574 9.03 29.56 13.25
C VAL A 574 7.79 28.68 13.20
N GLY A 575 6.97 28.64 14.26
CA GLY A 575 5.72 27.89 14.28
C GLY A 575 4.76 28.29 13.15
N GLY A 576 4.52 29.59 12.96
CA GLY A 576 3.65 30.08 11.87
C GLY A 576 4.23 29.85 10.48
N CYS A 577 5.56 29.92 10.33
CA CYS A 577 6.24 29.71 9.06
C CYS A 577 6.22 28.24 8.63
N VAL A 578 6.53 27.32 9.55
CA VAL A 578 6.62 25.87 9.26
C VAL A 578 5.23 25.24 9.10
N GLN A 579 4.18 25.91 9.57
CA GLN A 579 2.78 25.53 9.31
C GLN A 579 2.25 26.03 7.98
N SER A 580 2.85 27.09 7.42
CA SER A 580 2.40 27.67 6.16
C SER A 580 2.91 26.82 4.98
N PRO A 581 2.07 26.58 3.96
CA PRO A 581 2.50 25.85 2.78
C PRO A 581 3.56 26.66 2.02
N GLU A 582 4.59 25.99 1.49
CA GLU A 582 5.61 26.64 0.67
C GLU A 582 4.97 27.18 -0.62
N THR A 583 4.85 28.50 -0.74
CA THR A 583 4.39 29.15 -1.97
C THR A 583 5.53 29.24 -2.98
N VAL A 584 5.29 28.81 -4.22
CA VAL A 584 6.27 28.76 -5.34
C VAL A 584 6.98 30.09 -5.61
N SER A 585 6.41 31.23 -5.16
CA SER A 585 7.03 32.55 -5.22
C SER A 585 8.35 32.67 -4.43
N ASP A 586 8.63 31.78 -3.49
CA ASP A 586 9.90 31.79 -2.72
C ASP A 586 11.06 31.09 -3.45
N ALA A 587 10.79 30.33 -4.52
CA ALA A 587 11.81 29.72 -5.37
C ALA A 587 12.21 30.60 -6.56
N PHE A 588 11.32 31.49 -7.04
CA PHE A 588 11.57 32.37 -8.19
C PHE A 588 12.10 33.76 -7.79
N SER A 589 11.92 34.16 -6.54
CA SER A 589 12.39 35.46 -6.02
C SER A 589 13.90 35.51 -5.75
N SER A 590 14.65 34.44 -6.02
CA SER A 590 16.11 34.48 -6.02
C SER A 590 16.71 35.23 -7.21
N ASN A 591 15.92 35.59 -8.24
CA ASN A 591 16.43 36.19 -9.49
C ASN A 591 15.80 37.53 -9.92
N LEU A 592 14.90 38.16 -9.15
CA LEU A 592 14.43 39.51 -9.47
C LEU A 592 14.42 40.43 -8.25
N THR A 593 15.22 41.49 -8.36
CA THR A 593 15.39 42.57 -7.40
C THR A 593 14.13 43.44 -7.25
N SER A 594 13.90 43.85 -6.00
CA SER A 594 13.31 45.11 -5.53
C SER A 594 11.99 45.59 -6.16
N ALA A 595 10.87 45.32 -5.49
CA ALA A 595 9.81 46.32 -5.31
C ALA A 595 8.87 45.90 -4.16
N SER A 596 8.50 46.89 -3.37
CA SER A 596 7.71 46.86 -2.13
C SER A 596 6.35 46.14 -2.23
N PHE A 597 6.19 45.06 -1.46
CA PHE A 597 4.92 44.69 -0.83
C PHE A 597 5.22 43.98 0.50
N ALA A 598 4.65 44.47 1.60
CA ALA A 598 4.88 43.93 2.93
C ALA A 598 4.26 42.52 3.07
N ARG A 599 5.09 41.49 2.92
CA ARG A 599 4.95 40.18 3.59
C ARG A 599 6.32 39.81 4.14
N VAL A 600 6.35 39.39 5.40
CA VAL A 600 7.56 38.96 6.10
C VAL A 600 8.19 37.81 5.31
N PRO A 601 9.41 37.96 4.74
CA PRO A 601 10.10 36.84 4.12
C PRO A 601 10.62 35.91 5.22
N CYS A 602 10.29 34.63 5.14
CA CYS A 602 10.74 33.60 6.09
C CYS A 602 12.21 33.16 5.92
N PHE A 603 12.97 33.78 5.01
CA PHE A 603 14.37 33.45 4.80
C PHE A 603 15.23 34.71 4.67
N PRO A 604 16.22 34.92 5.55
CA PRO A 604 17.38 35.74 5.23
C PRO A 604 18.43 34.90 4.48
N GLN A 605 18.97 35.47 3.40
CA GLN A 605 20.15 34.96 2.68
C GLN A 605 21.33 34.75 3.64
N ARG A 606 21.91 33.53 3.70
CA ARG A 606 23.31 33.30 4.10
C ARG A 606 23.78 31.90 3.71
N LEU A 607 24.47 31.80 2.56
CA LEU A 607 25.66 30.99 2.27
C LEU A 607 25.95 31.02 0.76
N ALA A 608 26.38 32.18 0.27
CA ALA A 608 27.21 32.22 -0.94
C ALA A 608 28.67 32.11 -0.49
N VAL A 609 29.19 30.88 -0.43
CA VAL A 609 30.64 30.67 -0.38
C VAL A 609 31.16 30.97 -1.79
N CYS A 610 31.63 32.19 -1.99
CA CYS A 610 32.40 32.56 -3.16
C CYS A 610 33.72 31.76 -3.16
N LEU A 611 33.83 30.75 -4.02
CA LEU A 611 35.12 30.33 -4.55
C LEU A 611 35.36 31.13 -5.85
N ARG A 612 36.01 32.28 -5.73
CA ARG A 612 36.71 32.91 -6.88
C ARG A 612 38.11 32.28 -6.97
N PRO A 613 38.57 31.88 -8.16
CA PRO A 613 39.99 31.85 -8.42
C PRO A 613 40.45 33.25 -8.84
N GLU A 614 41.28 33.88 -8.01
CA GLU A 614 42.09 35.03 -8.41
C GLU A 614 43.14 34.58 -9.44
N ARG A 615 43.18 35.25 -10.60
CA ARG A 615 44.44 35.63 -11.27
C ARG A 615 44.19 36.86 -12.14
N THR A 616 44.67 37.98 -11.63
CA THR A 616 44.98 39.24 -12.30
C THR A 616 45.97 39.06 -13.46
N ILE A 617 45.83 39.85 -14.53
CA ILE A 617 46.88 40.62 -15.27
C ILE A 617 46.15 41.54 -16.29
N PRO A 618 46.62 42.78 -16.57
CA PRO A 618 45.80 43.89 -17.06
C PRO A 618 45.92 44.20 -18.57
N ASP A 619 44.97 44.98 -19.08
CA ASP A 619 44.94 45.57 -20.43
C ASP A 619 46.09 46.57 -20.69
N ILE A 620 46.76 46.45 -21.84
CA ILE A 620 47.45 47.56 -22.53
C ILE A 620 47.25 47.43 -24.05
N HIS A 621 46.86 48.55 -24.66
CA HIS A 621 46.68 48.83 -26.08
C HIS A 621 48.00 48.94 -26.88
N ALA A 622 47.85 48.77 -28.21
CA ALA A 622 48.51 49.48 -29.31
C ALA A 622 49.74 48.87 -30.02
N GLU A 623 49.55 48.74 -31.34
CA GLU A 623 50.45 49.06 -32.47
C GLU A 623 51.63 48.15 -32.90
N ASN A 624 51.46 47.69 -34.15
CA ASN A 624 52.41 47.68 -35.27
C ASN A 624 53.57 46.67 -35.37
N LEU A 625 53.76 46.27 -36.63
CA LEU A 625 54.95 45.73 -37.33
C LEU A 625 55.17 44.20 -37.41
N ASN A 626 54.77 43.69 -38.58
CA ASN A 626 55.59 43.09 -39.64
C ASN A 626 56.42 41.80 -39.42
N MET A 627 56.25 40.94 -40.44
CA MET A 627 57.22 40.03 -41.07
C MET A 627 57.76 38.86 -40.23
N ALA A 628 57.41 37.62 -40.62
CA ALA A 628 58.14 36.86 -41.62
C ALA A 628 57.73 35.37 -41.60
N THR A 629 57.77 34.80 -42.80
CA THR A 629 57.42 33.47 -43.26
C THR A 629 58.48 32.38 -42.97
N VAL A 630 57.99 31.14 -42.80
CA VAL A 630 58.51 29.84 -43.31
C VAL A 630 59.66 29.16 -42.53
N PRO A 631 59.74 27.80 -42.54
CA PRO A 631 58.90 26.79 -43.22
C PRO A 631 57.93 26.03 -42.33
#